data_AF-A0A1I0L2G0-F1
#
_entry.id   AF-A0A1I0L2G0-F1
#
_cell.length_a   1.000
_cell.length_b   1.000
_cell.length_c   1.000
_cell.angle_alpha   90.00
_cell.angle_beta   90.00
_cell.angle_gamma   90.00
#
_symmetry.space_group_name_H-M   'P 1'
#
loop_
_entity.id
_entity.type
_entity.pdbx_description
1 polymer ?
#
loop_
_entity_poly.entity_id
_entity_poly.type
_entity_poly.pdbx_seq_one_letter_code
_entity_poly.pdbx_strand_id
1 'polypeptide(L)'
;MGTFQQFLNDQKIDTRAVVRLSAQLEDHSDADRLLAHKRWAKRRDKDNQDKAYAELGIGKPKSGRGVSARQLQAALSDRPLPPRVRGKIVRAVNALLTKKGASAVAPAALFGDIKPRQNAPAKAS
;
A
#
# COMPACT_ATOMS: atom_id res chain seq x y z
N MET A 1 1.61 8.07 23.38
CA MET A 1 1.23 7.61 22.02
C MET A 1 1.06 6.10 22.08
N GLY A 2 -0.13 5.59 21.78
CA GLY A 2 -0.39 4.14 21.78
C GLY A 2 0.28 3.45 20.60
N THR A 3 0.66 2.18 20.77
CA THR A 3 1.23 1.35 19.70
C THR A 3 0.17 1.02 18.65
N PHE A 4 0.57 0.58 17.45
CA PHE A 4 -0.37 0.16 16.41
C PHE A 4 -1.35 -0.92 16.92
N GLN A 5 -0.85 -1.84 17.75
CA GLN A 5 -1.65 -2.87 18.39
C GLN A 5 -2.72 -2.29 19.33
N GLN A 6 -2.36 -1.30 20.16
CA GLN A 6 -3.31 -0.65 21.05
C GLN A 6 -4.45 0.00 20.26
N PHE A 7 -4.13 0.70 19.17
CA PHE A 7 -5.13 1.33 18.32
C PHE A 7 -6.15 0.32 17.76
N LEU A 8 -5.68 -0.84 17.27
CA LEU A 8 -6.58 -1.87 16.76
C LEU A 8 -7.48 -2.44 17.86
N ASN A 9 -6.95 -2.62 19.07
CA ASN A 9 -7.73 -3.10 20.21
C ASN A 9 -8.81 -2.10 20.62
N ASP A 10 -8.46 -0.81 20.75
CA ASP A 10 -9.38 0.27 21.12
C ASP A 10 -10.52 0.40 20.10
N GLN A 11 -10.19 0.32 18.81
CA GLN A 11 -11.15 0.37 17.72
C GLN A 11 -11.84 -0.97 17.46
N LYS A 12 -11.52 -2.02 18.22
CA LYS A 12 -12.03 -3.40 18.07
C LYS A 12 -11.91 -3.90 16.62
N ILE A 13 -10.75 -3.67 16.00
CA ILE A 13 -10.46 -4.06 14.62
C ILE A 13 -9.72 -5.40 14.62
N ASP A 14 -10.30 -6.40 13.97
CA ASP A 14 -9.64 -7.69 13.75
C ASP A 14 -8.50 -7.56 12.74
N THR A 15 -7.32 -8.06 13.11
CA THR A 15 -6.12 -8.13 12.27
C THR A 15 -6.36 -8.91 10.98
N ARG A 16 -7.17 -9.98 11.01
CA ARG A 16 -7.51 -10.76 9.81
C ARG A 16 -8.34 -9.94 8.83
N ALA A 17 -9.22 -9.07 9.35
CA ALA A 17 -10.00 -8.16 8.52
C ALA A 17 -9.10 -7.13 7.82
N VAL A 18 -8.04 -6.64 8.48
CA VAL A 18 -7.05 -5.74 7.86
C VAL A 18 -6.34 -6.41 6.69
N VAL A 19 -5.84 -7.64 6.86
CA VAL A 19 -5.17 -8.39 5.78
C VAL A 19 -6.11 -8.60 4.59
N ARG A 20 -7.32 -9.12 4.85
CA ARG A 20 -8.32 -9.42 3.83
C ARG A 20 -8.75 -8.16 3.07
N LEU A 21 -9.07 -7.09 3.79
CA LEU A 21 -9.50 -5.85 3.15
C LEU A 21 -8.36 -5.19 2.38
N SER A 22 -7.13 -5.26 2.90
CA SER A 22 -5.96 -4.81 2.14
C SER A 22 -5.79 -5.57 0.84
N ALA A 23 -6.00 -6.90 0.82
CA ALA A 23 -5.96 -7.67 -0.42
C ALA A 23 -7.01 -7.20 -1.42
N GLN A 24 -8.26 -6.98 -0.98
CA GLN A 24 -9.35 -6.50 -1.83
C GLN A 24 -9.10 -5.09 -2.39
N LEU A 25 -8.62 -4.16 -1.58
CA LEU A 25 -8.39 -2.77 -2.00
C LEU A 25 -7.21 -2.62 -2.96
N GLU A 26 -6.22 -3.50 -2.86
CA GLU A 26 -5.01 -3.47 -3.69
C GLU A 26 -5.11 -4.33 -4.93
N ASP A 27 -6.19 -5.10 -5.08
CA ASP A 27 -6.41 -5.97 -6.23
C ASP A 27 -6.50 -5.17 -7.54
N HIS A 28 -6.13 -5.82 -8.64
CA HIS A 28 -6.18 -5.21 -9.96
C HIS A 28 -7.63 -5.05 -10.42
N SER A 29 -8.00 -3.81 -10.73
CA SER A 29 -9.19 -3.55 -11.53
C SER A 29 -8.96 -3.94 -13.00
N ASP A 30 -10.02 -4.02 -13.79
CA ASP A 30 -9.89 -4.27 -15.23
C ASP A 30 -9.05 -3.19 -15.94
N ALA A 31 -9.15 -1.94 -15.48
CA ALA A 31 -8.29 -0.86 -15.94
C ALA A 31 -6.81 -1.11 -15.61
N ASP A 32 -6.50 -1.66 -14.43
CA ASP A 32 -5.13 -2.04 -14.05
C ASP A 32 -4.62 -3.19 -14.92
N ARG A 33 -5.47 -4.20 -15.18
CA ARG A 33 -5.13 -5.33 -16.07
C ARG A 33 -4.85 -4.84 -17.49
N LEU A 34 -5.66 -3.92 -18.00
CA LEU A 34 -5.45 -3.28 -19.30
C LEU A 34 -4.13 -2.52 -19.34
N LEU A 35 -3.79 -1.75 -18.30
CA LEU A 35 -2.49 -1.06 -18.20
C LEU A 35 -1.32 -2.05 -18.17
N ALA A 36 -1.45 -3.15 -17.44
CA ALA A 36 -0.44 -4.22 -17.41
C ALA A 36 -0.25 -4.84 -18.80
N HIS A 37 -1.34 -5.11 -19.51
CA HIS A 37 -1.32 -5.61 -20.88
C HIS A 37 -0.66 -4.61 -21.85
N LYS A 38 -1.03 -3.33 -21.81
CA LYS A 38 -0.40 -2.26 -22.61
C LYS A 38 1.11 -2.17 -22.38
N ARG A 39 1.55 -2.28 -21.12
CA ARG A 39 2.98 -2.31 -20.77
C ARG A 39 3.70 -3.55 -21.31
N TRP A 40 3.03 -4.69 -21.27
CA TRP A 40 3.54 -5.96 -21.80
C TRP A 40 3.65 -5.92 -23.33
N ALA A 41 2.65 -5.35 -24.01
CA ALA A 41 2.61 -5.19 -25.46
C ALA A 41 3.74 -4.26 -25.94
N LYS A 42 3.90 -3.09 -25.31
CA LYS A 42 5.01 -2.15 -25.61
C LYS A 42 6.39 -2.84 -25.56
N ARG A 43 6.62 -3.70 -24.57
CA ARG A 43 7.91 -4.41 -24.44
C ARG A 43 8.19 -5.39 -25.57
N ARG A 44 7.17 -5.83 -26.33
CA ARG A 44 7.30 -6.73 -27.48
C ARG A 44 7.26 -6.00 -28.83
N ASP A 45 6.69 -4.82 -28.86
CA ASP A 45 6.54 -4.02 -30.06
C ASP A 45 7.82 -3.27 -30.38
N LYS A 46 8.49 -3.65 -31.48
CA LYS A 46 9.78 -3.08 -31.91
C LYS A 46 9.68 -1.57 -32.17
N ASP A 47 8.53 -1.08 -32.65
CA ASP A 47 8.37 0.33 -33.01
C ASP A 47 8.16 1.23 -31.78
N ASN A 48 7.83 0.63 -30.64
CA ASN A 48 7.47 1.31 -29.41
C ASN A 48 8.37 0.93 -28.22
N GLN A 49 9.38 0.08 -28.43
CA GLN A 49 10.31 -0.37 -27.38
C GLN A 49 11.10 0.78 -26.77
N ASP A 50 11.58 1.72 -27.59
CA ASP A 50 12.45 2.82 -27.15
C ASP A 50 11.68 4.04 -26.61
N LYS A 51 10.38 4.15 -26.93
CA LYS A 51 9.54 5.28 -26.48
C LYS A 51 9.29 5.22 -24.98
N ALA A 52 9.15 6.37 -24.32
CA ALA A 52 8.84 6.39 -22.89
C ALA A 52 7.40 5.91 -22.63
N TYR A 53 7.13 5.28 -21.48
CA TYR A 53 5.75 4.90 -21.11
C TYR A 53 4.81 6.10 -21.03
N ALA A 54 5.34 7.28 -20.67
CA ALA A 54 4.55 8.51 -20.56
C ALA A 54 4.08 9.02 -21.94
N GLU A 55 4.95 8.96 -22.95
CA GLU A 55 4.64 9.36 -24.34
C GLU A 55 3.52 8.51 -24.94
N LEU A 56 3.43 7.24 -24.53
CA LEU A 56 2.39 6.31 -24.97
C LEU A 56 1.12 6.37 -24.10
N GLY A 57 1.05 7.27 -23.12
CA GLY A 57 -0.07 7.36 -22.18
C GLY A 57 -0.24 6.11 -21.29
N ILE A 58 0.82 5.33 -21.08
CA ILE A 58 0.77 4.05 -20.35
C ILE A 58 1.17 4.26 -18.88
N GLY A 59 0.16 4.52 -18.03
CA GLY A 59 0.30 4.61 -16.57
C GLY A 59 0.79 3.31 -15.91
N LYS A 60 1.23 3.40 -14.64
CA LYS A 60 1.57 2.22 -13.82
C LYS A 60 0.29 1.62 -13.23
N PRO A 61 0.05 0.30 -13.37
CA PRO A 61 -1.04 -0.35 -12.67
C PRO A 61 -0.79 -0.33 -11.16
N LYS A 62 -1.85 -0.49 -10.38
CA LYS A 62 -1.77 -0.71 -8.93
C LYS A 62 -0.91 -1.94 -8.59
N SER A 63 -0.54 -2.07 -7.31
CA SER A 63 0.33 -3.15 -6.85
C SER A 63 -0.24 -4.55 -7.08
N GLY A 64 -1.57 -4.72 -7.08
CA GLY A 64 -2.23 -6.03 -7.18
C GLY A 64 -2.04 -6.92 -5.96
N ARG A 65 -1.43 -6.41 -4.88
CA ARG A 65 -0.98 -7.20 -3.74
C ARG A 65 -1.27 -6.47 -2.45
N GLY A 66 -2.12 -7.05 -1.60
CA GLY A 66 -2.39 -6.56 -0.26
C GLY A 66 -1.20 -6.67 0.69
N VAL A 67 -1.40 -6.25 1.93
CA VAL A 67 -0.48 -6.49 3.05
C VAL A 67 -0.54 -7.96 3.45
N SER A 68 0.64 -8.57 3.63
CA SER A 68 0.75 -9.95 4.14
C SER A 68 0.63 -10.02 5.66
N ALA A 69 0.28 -11.20 6.20
CA ALA A 69 0.23 -11.44 7.63
C ALA A 69 1.57 -11.13 8.33
N ARG A 70 2.71 -11.48 7.72
CA ARG A 70 4.05 -11.18 8.25
C ARG A 70 4.31 -9.67 8.35
N GLN A 71 3.86 -8.91 7.36
CA GLN A 71 3.98 -7.44 7.38
C GLN A 71 3.08 -6.82 8.43
N LEU A 72 1.87 -7.37 8.63
CA LEU A 72 0.98 -6.93 9.69
C LEU A 72 1.56 -7.26 11.07
N GLN A 73 2.15 -8.45 11.25
CA GLN A 73 2.81 -8.83 12.50
C GLN A 73 3.99 -7.90 12.83
N ALA A 74 4.79 -7.53 11.82
CA ALA A 74 5.84 -6.54 12.00
C ALA A 74 5.27 -5.17 12.42
N ALA A 75 4.10 -4.78 11.91
CA ALA A 75 3.40 -3.57 12.37
C ALA A 75 2.96 -3.67 13.83
N LEU A 76 2.39 -4.82 14.23
CA LEU A 76 1.91 -5.08 15.60
C LEU A 76 3.04 -5.06 16.63
N SER A 77 4.24 -5.50 16.23
CA SER A 77 5.45 -5.45 17.07
C SER A 77 6.27 -4.15 16.90
N ASP A 78 5.66 -3.09 16.37
CA ASP A 78 6.27 -1.76 16.13
C ASP A 78 7.62 -1.81 15.38
N ARG A 79 7.81 -2.82 14.53
CA ARG A 79 9.03 -2.95 13.73
C ARG A 79 9.00 -1.97 12.55
N PRO A 80 10.16 -1.49 12.08
CA PRO A 80 10.23 -0.60 10.93
C PRO A 80 9.62 -1.23 9.66
N LEU A 81 8.65 -0.54 9.06
CA LEU A 81 7.98 -0.98 7.84
C LEU A 81 8.28 -0.09 6.63
N PRO A 82 8.39 -0.66 5.42
CA PRO A 82 8.50 0.13 4.20
C PRO A 82 7.31 1.11 4.05
N PRO A 83 7.53 2.34 3.54
CA PRO A 83 6.47 3.34 3.39
C PRO A 83 5.24 2.83 2.62
N ARG A 84 5.48 2.03 1.56
CA ARG A 84 4.41 1.41 0.78
C ARG A 84 3.53 0.47 1.60
N VAL A 85 4.13 -0.31 2.51
CA VAL A 85 3.37 -1.23 3.37
C VAL A 85 2.54 -0.44 4.37
N ARG A 86 3.12 0.59 5.00
CA ARG A 86 2.41 1.48 5.93
C ARG A 86 1.22 2.17 5.26
N GLY A 87 1.39 2.69 4.06
CA GLY A 87 0.30 3.31 3.29
C GLY A 87 -0.86 2.34 3.02
N LYS A 88 -0.55 1.07 2.72
CA LYS A 88 -1.58 0.02 2.53
C LYS A 88 -2.30 -0.32 3.83
N ILE A 89 -1.58 -0.41 4.95
CA ILE A 89 -2.18 -0.63 6.27
C ILE A 89 -3.13 0.52 6.62
N VAL A 90 -2.70 1.78 6.49
CA VAL A 90 -3.52 2.96 6.75
C VAL A 90 -4.78 2.95 5.89
N ARG A 91 -4.65 2.64 4.60
CA ARG A 91 -5.79 2.56 3.67
C ARG A 91 -6.80 1.50 4.11
N ALA A 92 -6.33 0.31 4.49
CA ALA A 92 -7.19 -0.77 4.97
C ALA A 92 -7.86 -0.43 6.31
N VAL A 93 -7.11 0.15 7.27
CA VAL A 93 -7.65 0.57 8.56
C VAL A 93 -8.69 1.67 8.38
N ASN A 94 -8.41 2.70 7.57
CA ASN A 94 -9.37 3.76 7.30
C ASN A 94 -10.63 3.24 6.62
N ALA A 95 -10.52 2.29 5.68
CA ALA A 95 -11.68 1.66 5.08
C ALA A 95 -12.51 0.86 6.09
N LEU A 96 -11.90 0.24 7.11
CA LEU A 96 -12.63 -0.40 8.22
C LEU A 96 -13.28 0.63 9.14
N LEU A 97 -12.60 1.74 9.44
CA LEU A 97 -13.15 2.82 10.27
C LEU A 97 -14.36 3.47 9.60
N THR A 98 -14.28 3.77 8.30
CA THR A 98 -15.41 4.32 7.53
C THR A 98 -16.61 3.37 7.55
N LYS A 99 -16.39 2.05 7.45
CA LYS A 99 -17.47 1.05 7.58
C LYS A 99 -18.12 1.04 8.97
N LYS A 100 -17.39 1.44 10.01
CA LYS A 100 -17.88 1.60 11.38
C LYS A 100 -18.44 3.00 11.67
N GLY A 101 -18.47 3.90 10.68
CA GLY A 101 -18.90 5.29 10.87
C GLY A 101 -17.88 6.18 11.60
N ALA A 102 -16.64 5.72 11.75
CA ALA A 102 -15.56 6.48 12.38
C ALA A 102 -14.75 7.27 11.34
N SER A 103 -14.12 8.36 11.80
CA SER A 103 -13.27 9.22 10.98
C SER A 103 -11.97 8.52 10.57
N ALA A 104 -11.51 8.82 9.35
CA ALA A 104 -10.23 8.35 8.85
C ALA A 104 -9.06 8.94 9.66
N VAL A 105 -8.03 8.14 9.89
CA VAL A 105 -6.85 8.54 10.65
C VAL A 105 -5.62 8.74 9.76
N ALA A 106 -4.73 9.62 10.20
CA ALA A 106 -3.44 9.86 9.56
C ALA A 106 -2.42 8.74 9.91
N PRO A 107 -1.39 8.52 9.07
CA PRO A 107 -0.34 7.53 9.36
C PRO A 107 0.38 7.74 10.70
N ALA A 108 0.55 9.00 11.12
CA ALA A 108 1.18 9.35 12.39
C ALA A 108 0.37 8.84 13.60
N ALA A 109 -0.96 8.74 13.49
CA ALA A 109 -1.80 8.20 14.56
C ALA A 109 -1.62 6.68 14.75
N LEU A 110 -1.16 5.96 13.71
CA LEU A 110 -0.95 4.51 13.76
C LEU A 110 0.50 4.14 14.09
N PHE A 111 1.47 4.96 13.68
CA PHE A 111 2.89 4.61 13.72
C PHE A 111 3.78 5.64 14.45
N GLY A 112 3.20 6.70 15.02
CA GLY A 112 3.94 7.77 15.70
C GLY A 112 4.87 8.57 14.78
N ASP A 113 5.86 9.24 15.38
CA ASP A 113 6.93 9.92 14.65
C ASP A 113 7.88 8.91 14.02
N ILE A 114 7.79 8.83 12.70
CA ILE A 114 8.48 7.83 11.90
C ILE A 114 9.91 8.31 11.68
N LYS A 115 10.89 7.69 12.35
CA LYS A 115 12.29 7.83 11.94
C LYS A 115 12.46 7.20 10.54
N PRO A 116 12.88 7.96 9.50
CA PRO A 116 13.15 7.38 8.20
C PRO A 116 14.23 6.30 8.31
N ARG A 117 14.19 5.33 7.40
CA ARG A 117 15.17 4.24 7.33
C ARG A 117 16.56 4.87 7.23
N GLN A 118 17.43 4.67 8.22
CA GLN A 118 18.77 5.29 8.28
C GLN A 118 19.67 4.93 7.08
N ASN A 119 19.34 3.87 6.33
CA ASN A 119 20.14 3.36 5.21
C ASN A 119 19.36 3.36 3.88
N ALA A 120 18.71 4.46 3.51
CA ALA A 120 18.23 4.64 2.14
C ALA A 120 19.31 5.40 1.34
N PRO A 121 19.90 4.83 0.27
CA PRO A 121 20.77 5.62 -0.60
C PRO A 121 19.93 6.78 -1.15
N ALA A 122 20.43 8.00 -0.96
CA ALA A 122 19.84 9.20 -1.52
C ALA A 122 19.61 8.95 -3.01
N LYS A 123 18.37 9.11 -3.47
CA LYS A 123 18.14 9.21 -4.91
C LYS A 123 18.86 10.47 -5.36
N ALA A 124 19.89 10.31 -6.19
CA ALA A 124 20.44 11.39 -6.97
C ALA A 124 19.29 12.00 -7.79
N SER A 125 19.02 13.27 -7.53
CA SER A 125 18.15 14.13 -8.33
C SER A 125 18.83 14.46 -9.64
#